data_AF-A0A2I0D0K9-F1
#
_entry.id   AF-A0A2I0D0K9-F1
#
_cell.length_a   1.000
_cell.length_b   1.000
_cell.length_c   1.000
_cell.angle_alpha   90.00
_cell.angle_beta   90.00
_cell.angle_gamma   90.00
#
_symmetry.space_group_name_H-M   'P 1'
#
loop_
_entity.id
_entity.type
_entity.pdbx_description
1 polymer ?
#
loop_
_entity_poly.entity_id
_entity_poly.type
_entity_poly.pdbx_seq_one_letter_code
_entity_poly.pdbx_strand_id
1 'polypeptide(L)'
;TEVAARLKGAREGPPGSPAAVHPRRGGVRRSIATLESKHPGTMLNLMKSREKIAARCSGTLETEPVRHCKECGDPCSGEVCQLCKLKKSLNTGSRG
;
A
#
# COMPACT_ATOMS: atom_id res chain seq x y z
N THR A 1 -2.14 2.53 18.37
CA THR A 1 -0.74 2.04 18.26
C THR A 1 0.22 2.90 19.07
N GLU A 2 0.08 4.23 19.07
CA GLU A 2 0.87 5.14 19.94
C GLU A 2 0.74 4.86 21.44
N VAL A 3 -0.48 4.72 21.98
CA VAL A 3 -0.67 4.47 23.43
C VAL A 3 0.05 3.19 23.86
N ALA A 4 -0.09 2.11 23.09
CA ALA A 4 0.57 0.84 23.36
C ALA A 4 2.10 0.89 23.14
N ALA A 5 2.59 1.75 22.25
CA ALA A 5 4.01 1.96 21.99
C ALA A 5 4.67 2.81 23.10
N ARG A 6 3.95 3.83 23.59
CA ARG A 6 4.36 4.71 24.69
C ARG A 6 4.43 3.96 26.02
N LEU A 7 3.46 3.09 26.28
CA LEU A 7 3.50 2.13 27.40
C LEU A 7 4.68 1.15 27.31
N LYS A 8 5.21 0.91 26.10
CA LYS A 8 6.36 0.04 25.85
C LYS A 8 7.69 0.80 25.68
N GLY A 9 7.71 2.11 25.93
CA GLY A 9 8.93 2.93 25.80
C GLY A 9 9.48 3.05 24.37
N ALA A 10 8.70 2.71 23.35
CA ALA A 10 9.12 2.84 21.97
C ALA A 10 9.13 4.33 21.56
N ARG A 11 10.27 4.80 21.04
CA ARG A 11 10.41 6.16 20.49
C ARG A 11 9.58 6.29 19.21
N GLU A 12 8.95 7.44 19.05
CA GLU A 12 8.25 7.79 17.82
C GLU A 12 9.25 7.94 16.67
N GLY A 13 8.89 7.40 15.50
CA GLY A 13 9.68 7.55 14.28
C GLY A 13 9.62 8.98 13.74
N PRO A 14 10.54 9.36 12.84
CA PRO A 14 10.56 10.69 12.26
C PRO A 14 9.24 10.98 11.51
N PRO A 15 8.81 12.27 11.46
CA PRO A 15 7.67 12.67 10.64
C PRO A 15 7.93 12.26 9.17
N GLY A 16 6.84 12.05 8.43
CA GLY A 16 6.90 11.53 7.06
C GLY A 16 7.88 12.27 6.14
N SER A 17 8.42 11.56 5.15
CA SER A 17 9.46 12.09 4.25
C SER A 17 9.08 13.44 3.62
N PRO A 18 10.02 14.39 3.45
CA PRO A 18 9.76 15.71 2.87
C PRO A 18 9.10 15.68 1.48
N ALA A 19 9.39 14.65 0.68
CA ALA A 19 8.83 14.46 -0.66
C ALA A 19 7.33 14.08 -0.68
N ALA A 20 6.72 13.79 0.47
CA ALA A 20 5.31 13.43 0.58
C ALA A 20 4.46 14.69 0.83
N VAL A 21 4.49 15.64 -0.11
CA VAL A 21 3.77 16.93 0.01
C VAL A 21 2.24 16.75 0.09
N HIS A 22 1.70 15.67 -0.51
CA HIS A 22 0.28 15.31 -0.42
C HIS A 22 0.07 13.81 -0.17
N PRO A 23 0.24 13.33 1.06
CA PRO A 23 0.08 11.92 1.35
C PRO A 23 -1.41 11.59 1.34
N ARG A 24 -1.94 11.12 0.20
CA ARG A 24 -3.34 10.66 0.05
C ARG A 24 -3.77 9.71 1.16
N ARG A 25 -2.86 8.82 1.60
CA ARG A 25 -3.09 7.89 2.72
C ARG A 25 -3.35 8.61 4.06
N GLY A 26 -2.73 9.76 4.30
CA GLY A 26 -2.98 10.59 5.48
C GLY A 26 -4.40 11.17 5.46
N GLY A 27 -4.85 11.66 4.31
CA GLY A 27 -6.23 12.13 4.12
C GLY A 27 -7.26 11.04 4.38
N VAL A 28 -7.11 9.88 3.74
CA VAL A 28 -8.01 8.72 3.93
C VAL A 28 -8.04 8.27 5.40
N ARG A 29 -6.88 8.20 6.07
CA ARG A 29 -6.82 7.84 7.49
C ARG A 29 -7.60 8.81 8.37
N ARG A 30 -7.49 10.13 8.12
CA ARG A 30 -8.28 11.14 8.84
C ARG A 30 -9.78 10.95 8.61
N SER A 31 -10.20 10.74 7.36
CA SER A 31 -11.61 10.50 7.04
C SER A 31 -12.17 9.27 7.79
N ILE A 32 -11.43 8.16 7.80
CA ILE A 32 -11.84 6.95 8.53
C ILE A 32 -11.86 7.20 10.05
N ALA A 33 -10.88 7.94 10.59
CA ALA A 33 -10.86 8.30 12.01
C ALA A 33 -12.08 9.14 12.42
N THR A 34 -12.51 10.09 11.57
CA THR A 34 -13.74 10.86 11.78
C THR A 34 -14.99 9.97 11.74
N LEU A 35 -15.01 8.94 10.90
CA LEU A 35 -16.13 7.99 10.89
C LEU A 35 -16.16 7.11 12.13
N GLU A 36 -14.99 6.67 12.60
CA GLU A 36 -14.86 5.87 13.83
C GLU A 36 -15.30 6.67 15.06
N SER A 37 -14.94 7.96 15.14
CA SER A 37 -15.34 8.80 16.27
C SER A 37 -16.84 9.06 16.32
N LYS A 38 -17.51 9.13 15.15
CA LYS A 38 -18.96 9.29 15.04
C LYS A 38 -19.72 7.97 15.20
N HIS A 39 -19.13 6.86 14.75
CA HIS A 39 -19.75 5.55 14.71
C HIS A 39 -18.72 4.48 15.15
N PRO A 40 -18.65 4.18 16.46
CA PRO A 40 -17.69 3.22 16.99
C PRO A 40 -17.81 1.84 16.30
N GLY A 41 -16.68 1.26 15.93
CA GLY A 41 -16.62 -0.03 15.23
C GLY A 41 -16.60 0.07 13.70
N THR A 42 -16.63 1.27 13.12
CA THR A 42 -16.52 1.49 11.66
C THR A 42 -15.25 0.87 11.09
N MET A 43 -14.10 1.05 11.75
CA MET A 43 -12.82 0.48 11.33
C MET A 43 -12.87 -1.04 11.29
N LEU A 44 -13.43 -1.67 12.32
CA LEU A 44 -13.60 -3.12 12.39
C LEU A 44 -14.55 -3.62 11.28
N ASN A 45 -15.67 -2.93 11.10
CA ASN A 45 -16.66 -3.27 10.08
C ASN A 45 -16.09 -3.13 8.66
N LEU A 46 -15.22 -2.14 8.42
CA LEU A 46 -14.52 -1.97 7.15
C LEU A 46 -13.54 -3.11 6.87
N MET A 47 -12.84 -3.61 7.88
CA MET A 47 -11.96 -4.78 7.72
C MET A 47 -12.76 -6.05 7.45
N LYS A 48 -13.86 -6.27 8.19
CA LYS A 48 -14.77 -7.40 7.94
C LYS A 48 -15.43 -7.31 6.56
N SER A 49 -15.79 -6.12 6.09
CA SER A 49 -16.39 -5.95 4.76
C SER A 49 -15.39 -6.25 3.66
N ARG A 50 -14.10 -5.90 3.82
CA ARG A 50 -13.03 -6.30 2.90
C ARG A 50 -12.96 -7.82 2.72
N GLU A 51 -13.01 -8.58 3.82
CA GLU A 51 -12.99 -10.05 3.75
C GLU A 51 -14.21 -10.60 3.01
N LYS A 52 -15.41 -10.06 3.30
CA LYS A 52 -16.65 -10.43 2.59
C LYS A 52 -16.59 -10.11 1.10
N ILE A 53 -16.02 -8.97 0.72
CA ILE A 53 -15.83 -8.58 -0.69
C ILE A 53 -14.84 -9.54 -1.35
N ALA A 54 -13.69 -9.80 -0.70
CA ALA A 54 -12.68 -10.72 -1.21
C ALA A 54 -13.26 -12.13 -1.47
N ALA A 55 -14.06 -12.65 -0.53
CA ALA A 55 -14.73 -13.94 -0.67
C ALA A 55 -15.77 -13.96 -1.81
N ARG A 56 -16.42 -12.84 -2.11
CA ARG A 56 -17.37 -12.74 -3.23
C ARG A 56 -16.67 -12.57 -4.58
N CYS A 57 -15.50 -11.96 -4.61
CA CYS A 57 -14.73 -11.71 -5.82
C CYS A 57 -13.75 -12.85 -6.18
N SER A 58 -13.54 -13.82 -5.30
CA SER A 58 -12.51 -14.86 -5.48
C SER A 58 -12.71 -15.75 -6.72
N GLY A 59 -13.93 -15.86 -7.25
CA GLY A 59 -14.23 -16.62 -8.47
C GLY A 59 -14.25 -15.80 -9.76
N THR A 60 -14.08 -14.47 -9.70
CA THR A 60 -14.12 -13.55 -10.85
C THR A 60 -12.76 -13.02 -11.27
N LEU A 61 -11.69 -13.47 -10.60
CA LEU A 61 -10.34 -13.01 -10.88
C LEU A 61 -9.67 -14.01 -11.82
N GLU A 62 -9.35 -13.57 -13.03
CA GLU A 62 -8.46 -14.28 -13.95
C GLU A 62 -7.11 -14.50 -13.24
N THR A 63 -6.87 -15.72 -12.77
CA THR A 63 -5.61 -16.09 -12.14
C THR A 63 -4.61 -16.49 -13.22
N GLU A 64 -3.89 -15.51 -13.72
CA GLU A 64 -2.70 -15.76 -14.53
C GLU A 64 -1.57 -16.31 -13.64
N PRO A 65 -0.80 -17.31 -14.12
CA PRO A 65 0.35 -17.82 -13.38
C PRO A 65 1.36 -16.69 -13.12
N VAL A 66 2.02 -16.74 -11.95
CA VAL A 66 3.07 -15.78 -11.60
C VAL A 66 4.23 -15.94 -12.57
N ARG A 67 4.50 -14.89 -13.35
CA ARG A 67 5.66 -14.80 -14.26
C ARG A 67 6.86 -14.23 -13.51
N HIS A 68 8.05 -14.43 -14.08
CA HIS A 68 9.30 -13.91 -13.54
C HIS A 68 9.93 -12.95 -14.54
N CYS A 69 10.52 -11.86 -14.03
CA CYS A 69 11.15 -10.83 -14.83
C CYS A 69 12.34 -11.40 -15.60
N LYS A 70 12.41 -11.17 -16.92
CA LYS A 70 13.54 -11.60 -17.77
C LYS A 70 14.88 -10.94 -17.40
N GLU A 71 14.86 -9.83 -16.65
CA GLU A 71 16.07 -9.06 -16.30
C GLU A 71 16.61 -9.34 -14.90
N CYS A 72 15.72 -9.43 -13.89
CA CYS A 72 16.12 -9.62 -12.50
C CYS A 72 15.65 -10.93 -11.87
N GLY A 73 14.76 -11.67 -12.53
CA GLY A 73 14.18 -12.91 -11.99
C GLY A 73 13.06 -12.73 -10.97
N ASP A 74 12.73 -11.51 -10.52
CA ASP A 74 11.67 -11.28 -9.54
C ASP A 74 10.26 -11.61 -10.08
N PRO A 75 9.31 -12.01 -9.21
CA PRO A 75 7.93 -12.26 -9.61
C PRO A 75 7.28 -10.96 -10.12
N CYS A 76 6.69 -11.01 -11.32
CA CYS A 76 5.97 -9.88 -11.89
C CYS A 76 4.87 -10.31 -12.86
N SER A 77 3.92 -9.41 -13.14
CA SER A 77 2.77 -9.72 -14.00
C SER A 77 3.08 -9.65 -15.50
N GLY A 78 4.26 -9.18 -15.91
CA GLY A 78 4.66 -9.00 -17.31
C GLY A 78 6.03 -9.61 -17.62
N GLU A 79 6.60 -9.31 -18.79
CA GLU A 79 7.92 -9.83 -19.16
C GLU A 79 9.08 -9.17 -18.40
N VAL A 80 8.89 -7.89 -18.05
CA VAL A 80 9.86 -7.07 -17.32
C VAL A 80 9.13 -6.37 -16.18
N CYS A 81 9.69 -6.43 -14.97
CA CYS A 81 9.08 -5.84 -13.78
C CYS A 81 9.06 -4.29 -13.86
N GLN A 82 8.12 -3.67 -13.14
CA GLN A 82 7.98 -2.20 -13.13
C GLN A 82 9.25 -1.49 -12.65
N LEU A 83 10.00 -2.11 -11.73
CA LEU A 83 11.27 -1.58 -11.25
C LEU A 83 12.33 -1.54 -12.36
N CYS A 84 12.49 -2.62 -13.13
CA CYS A 84 13.43 -2.67 -14.24
C CYS A 84 13.05 -1.68 -15.36
N LYS A 85 11.75 -1.57 -15.69
CA LYS A 85 11.26 -0.55 -16.63
C LYS A 85 11.63 0.87 -16.18
N LEU A 86 11.42 1.18 -14.89
CA LEU A 86 11.76 2.47 -14.31
C LEU A 86 13.27 2.76 -14.36
N LYS A 87 14.11 1.78 -14.03
CA LYS A 87 15.58 1.93 -14.12
C LYS A 87 16.01 2.29 -15.54
N LYS A 88 15.42 1.66 -16.56
CA LYS A 88 15.70 1.98 -17.96
C LYS A 88 15.27 3.41 -18.31
N SER A 89 14.07 3.84 -17.91
CA SER A 89 13.59 5.20 -18.22
C SER A 89 14.43 6.30 -17.54
N LEU A 90 14.98 6.02 -16.35
CA LEU A 90 15.88 6.95 -15.67
C LEU A 90 17.25 7.01 -16.35
N ASN A 91 17.77 5.89 -16.85
CA ASN A 91 19.03 5.85 -17.60
C ASN A 91 18.94 6.51 -18.98
N THR A 92 17.75 6.53 -19.61
CA THR A 92 17.53 7.24 -20.88
C THR A 92 17.38 8.75 -20.71
N GLY A 93 17.12 9.25 -19.49
CA GLY A 93 16.88 10.66 -19.19
C GLY A 93 18.10 11.43 -18.64
N SER A 94 19.23 10.77 -18.38
CA SER A 94 20.44 11.39 -17.81
C SER A 94 21.52 11.73 -18.86
N ARG A 95 21.15 11.81 -20.14
CA ARG A 95 22.01 12.30 -21.25
C ARG A 95 21.46 13.58 -21.90
N GLY A 96 20.90 14.48 -21.09
CA GLY A 96 20.46 15.81 -21.49
C GLY A 96 20.97 16.83 -20.50
#